data_AF-A0A803LKE6-F1
#
_entry.id   AF-A0A803LKE6-F1
#
_cell.length_a   1.000
_cell.length_b   1.000
_cell.length_c   1.000
_cell.angle_alpha   90.00
_cell.angle_beta   90.00
_cell.angle_gamma   90.00
#
_symmetry.space_group_name_H-M   'P 1'
#
loop_
_entity.id
_entity.type
_entity.pdbx_description
1 polymer ?
#
loop_
_entity_poly.entity_id
_entity_poly.type
_entity_poly.pdbx_seq_one_letter_code
_entity_poly.pdbx_strand_id
1 'polypeptide(L)'
;MVKAEFLHHVGVNYLFAPWISWLLLLQCSPWVDQKTGVYLSLWWTLVVPVVALDLKIYGQWFTTKGTKYNLTAVANPTSQMSVIGNLVGSTAAARMGWSETAMILFSLGMVHYLVLFVTLYQRLSGSDKLPAMLRPVFFLFFAAPGVASLAWGSISGKFDTTAKMLFFLSVFLFMSLVCRPLLFKKAMRRFNVTWWAYSFPITVLAIAATEYAEEVKGKIADVLMLILASMSMLVTFSLVILTLFNSKMLLPDNDPFFSSSAVTPVPHHLPTIVTRTTPLDIRRNY
;
A
#
# COMPACT_ATOMS: atom_id res chain seq x y z
N MET A 1 11.43 5.12 -18.54
CA MET A 1 11.04 4.56 -17.23
C MET A 1 9.68 5.08 -16.75
N VAL A 2 9.50 6.37 -16.44
CA VAL A 2 8.22 6.90 -15.90
C VAL A 2 6.99 6.58 -16.74
N LYS A 3 7.04 6.76 -18.09
CA LYS A 3 5.90 6.44 -18.98
C LYS A 3 5.54 4.94 -18.99
N ALA A 4 6.52 4.05 -18.86
CA ALA A 4 6.30 2.60 -18.83
C ALA A 4 5.68 2.15 -17.50
N GLU A 5 6.07 2.79 -16.40
CA GLU A 5 5.51 2.56 -15.07
C GLU A 5 4.09 3.15 -14.93
N PHE A 6 3.82 4.28 -15.59
CA PHE A 6 2.48 4.91 -15.66
C PHE A 6 1.44 4.10 -16.46
N LEU A 7 1.92 3.22 -17.35
CA LEU A 7 1.13 2.28 -18.13
C LEU A 7 0.99 0.91 -17.45
N HIS A 8 1.82 0.62 -16.44
CA HIS A 8 1.81 -0.67 -15.74
C HIS A 8 0.76 -0.69 -14.62
N HIS A 9 -0.21 -1.61 -14.71
CA HIS A 9 -1.39 -1.67 -13.83
C HIS A 9 -1.12 -1.72 -12.31
N VAL A 10 0.06 -2.20 -11.89
CA VAL A 10 0.49 -2.21 -10.48
C VAL A 10 1.42 -1.04 -10.13
N GLY A 11 2.22 -0.57 -11.08
CA GLY A 11 3.26 0.44 -10.85
C GLY A 11 2.67 1.81 -10.49
N VAL A 12 1.50 2.13 -11.09
CA VAL A 12 0.79 3.38 -10.83
C VAL A 12 0.44 3.57 -9.34
N ASN A 13 0.16 2.50 -8.61
CA ASN A 13 -0.17 2.61 -7.18
C ASN A 13 1.06 2.99 -6.32
N TYR A 14 2.26 2.61 -6.74
CA TYR A 14 3.49 3.03 -6.06
C TYR A 14 3.80 4.51 -6.27
N LEU A 15 3.25 5.14 -7.31
CA LEU A 15 3.39 6.57 -7.55
C LEU A 15 2.71 7.42 -6.48
N PHE A 16 1.81 6.86 -5.65
CA PHE A 16 1.26 7.55 -4.49
C PHE A 16 2.29 7.73 -3.37
N ALA A 17 3.25 6.81 -3.24
CA ALA A 17 4.16 6.79 -2.09
C ALA A 17 5.00 8.07 -1.95
N PRO A 18 5.62 8.63 -3.01
CA PRO A 18 6.36 9.90 -2.90
C PRO A 18 5.48 11.07 -2.42
N TRP A 19 4.24 11.16 -2.91
CA TRP A 19 3.30 12.22 -2.53
C TRP A 19 2.85 12.08 -1.07
N ILE A 20 2.53 10.86 -0.64
CA ILE A 20 2.15 10.57 0.75
C ILE A 20 3.32 10.89 1.70
N SER A 21 4.54 10.45 1.36
CA SER A 21 5.73 10.77 2.15
C SER A 21 5.94 12.27 2.28
N TRP A 22 5.78 13.03 1.19
CA TRP A 22 5.94 14.48 1.24
C TRP A 22 4.83 15.17 2.04
N LEU A 23 3.58 14.68 1.96
CA LEU A 23 2.47 15.18 2.78
C LEU A 23 2.70 14.93 4.27
N LEU A 24 3.22 13.76 4.63
CA LEU A 24 3.58 13.45 6.02
C LEU A 24 4.74 14.31 6.51
N LEU A 25 5.78 14.51 5.69
CA LEU A 25 6.89 15.40 6.01
C LEU A 25 6.42 16.85 6.20
N LEU A 26 5.50 17.32 5.35
CA LEU A 26 4.90 18.64 5.48
C LEU A 26 4.14 18.78 6.80
N GLN A 27 3.42 17.74 7.24
CA GLN A 27 2.69 17.72 8.52
C GLN A 27 3.60 17.69 9.75
N CYS A 28 4.80 17.09 9.63
CA CYS A 28 5.77 17.02 10.71
C CYS A 28 6.74 18.22 10.78
N SER A 29 6.73 19.09 9.77
CA SER A 29 7.68 20.20 9.69
C SER A 29 7.40 21.27 10.76
N PRO A 30 8.34 21.54 11.69
CA PRO A 30 8.20 22.61 12.68
C PRO A 30 8.45 24.00 12.09
N TRP A 31 8.99 24.07 10.87
CA TRP A 31 9.46 25.31 10.24
C TRP A 31 8.37 26.05 9.45
N VAL A 32 7.31 25.34 9.06
CA VAL A 32 6.24 25.89 8.23
C VAL A 32 4.97 25.92 9.06
N ASP A 33 4.58 27.12 9.49
CA ASP A 33 3.31 27.29 10.20
C ASP A 33 2.14 26.91 9.26
N GLN A 34 1.25 26.07 9.77
CA GLN A 34 0.10 25.51 9.07
C GLN A 34 -0.85 26.58 8.52
N LYS A 35 -0.80 27.80 9.09
CA LYS A 35 -1.60 28.96 8.67
C LYS A 35 -0.97 29.80 7.56
N THR A 36 0.25 29.47 7.12
CA THR A 36 0.98 30.25 6.10
C THR A 36 0.47 29.90 4.71
N GLY A 37 0.35 30.89 3.81
CA GLY A 37 0.01 30.65 2.40
C GLY A 37 0.97 29.67 1.69
N VAL A 38 2.23 29.61 2.13
CA VAL A 38 3.24 28.64 1.66
C VAL A 38 2.82 27.19 1.96
N TYR A 39 2.29 26.92 3.15
CA TYR A 39 1.81 25.59 3.52
C TYR A 39 0.64 25.18 2.63
N LEU A 40 -0.29 26.10 2.38
CA LEU A 40 -1.45 25.87 1.51
C LEU A 40 -1.04 25.57 0.06
N SER A 41 -0.11 26.33 -0.51
CA SER A 41 0.40 26.09 -1.87
C SER A 41 1.11 24.74 -1.99
N LEU A 42 1.93 24.38 -1.00
CA LEU A 42 2.59 23.07 -0.95
C LEU A 42 1.56 21.94 -0.83
N TRP A 43 0.57 22.09 0.06
CA TRP A 43 -0.49 21.11 0.22
C TRP A 43 -1.26 20.86 -1.08
N TRP A 44 -1.70 21.92 -1.77
CA TRP A 44 -2.37 21.81 -3.06
C TRP A 44 -1.52 21.10 -4.11
N THR A 45 -0.23 21.46 -4.19
CA THR A 45 0.72 20.84 -5.11
C THR A 45 0.86 19.33 -4.87
N LEU A 46 0.72 18.89 -3.63
CA LEU A 46 0.86 17.48 -3.23
C LEU A 46 -0.45 16.69 -3.31
N VAL A 47 -1.60 17.33 -3.06
CA VAL A 47 -2.92 16.67 -3.09
C VAL A 47 -3.49 16.56 -4.50
N VAL A 48 -3.25 17.54 -5.39
CA VAL A 48 -3.74 17.48 -6.78
C VAL A 48 -3.29 16.20 -7.50
N PRO A 49 -2.01 15.78 -7.44
CA PRO A 49 -1.58 14.52 -8.01
C PRO A 49 -2.28 13.29 -7.39
N VAL A 50 -2.52 13.28 -6.08
CA VAL A 50 -3.23 12.18 -5.39
C VAL A 50 -4.65 12.05 -5.93
N VAL A 51 -5.40 13.16 -5.97
CA VAL A 51 -6.78 13.18 -6.48
C VAL A 51 -6.84 12.87 -7.97
N ALA A 52 -5.88 13.36 -8.77
CA ALA A 52 -5.80 13.04 -10.20
C ALA A 52 -5.52 11.55 -10.45
N LEU A 53 -4.64 10.94 -9.64
CA LEU A 53 -4.39 9.50 -9.70
C LEU A 53 -5.64 8.71 -9.27
N ASP A 54 -6.36 9.17 -8.25
CA ASP A 54 -7.64 8.56 -7.85
C ASP A 54 -8.67 8.62 -8.98
N LEU A 55 -8.90 9.81 -9.56
CA LEU A 55 -9.80 9.99 -10.70
C LEU A 55 -9.43 9.09 -11.89
N LYS A 56 -8.13 8.89 -12.15
CA LYS A 56 -7.67 7.97 -13.19
C LYS A 56 -8.04 6.52 -12.83
N ILE A 57 -7.78 6.07 -11.61
CA ILE A 57 -8.09 4.70 -11.15
C ILE A 57 -9.61 4.46 -11.21
N TYR A 58 -10.40 5.40 -10.69
CA TYR A 58 -11.86 5.32 -10.74
C TYR A 58 -12.40 5.39 -12.17
N GLY A 59 -11.87 6.28 -13.00
CA GLY A 59 -12.25 6.39 -14.42
C GLY A 59 -11.98 5.10 -15.19
N GLN A 60 -10.84 4.44 -14.94
CA GLN A 60 -10.56 3.11 -15.50
C GLN A 60 -11.55 2.05 -15.01
N TRP A 61 -12.01 2.15 -13.76
CA TRP A 61 -13.03 1.28 -13.20
C TRP A 61 -14.40 1.43 -13.89
N PHE A 62 -14.79 2.66 -14.24
CA PHE A 62 -16.09 2.96 -14.85
C PHE A 62 -16.13 2.82 -16.38
N THR A 63 -15.05 3.20 -17.09
CA THR A 63 -15.07 3.31 -18.56
C THR A 63 -14.70 2.01 -19.27
N THR A 64 -13.99 1.10 -18.60
CA THR A 64 -13.59 -0.13 -19.27
C THR A 64 -14.84 -1.00 -19.40
N LYS A 65 -15.28 -1.20 -20.64
CA LYS A 65 -16.46 -1.97 -21.06
C LYS A 65 -15.94 -3.11 -21.94
N GLY A 66 -15.91 -4.33 -21.41
CA GLY A 66 -15.56 -5.54 -22.16
C GLY A 66 -14.10 -6.02 -22.06
N THR A 67 -13.97 -7.28 -21.66
CA THR A 67 -12.82 -8.19 -21.87
C THR A 67 -11.66 -8.13 -20.86
N LYS A 68 -11.78 -8.97 -19.81
CA LYS A 68 -10.71 -9.53 -18.95
C LYS A 68 -10.05 -8.64 -17.87
N TYR A 69 -10.82 -7.85 -17.13
CA TYR A 69 -10.33 -7.17 -15.92
C TYR A 69 -11.37 -7.32 -14.80
N ASN A 70 -11.43 -8.49 -14.17
CA ASN A 70 -12.27 -8.66 -13.00
C ASN A 70 -11.82 -7.67 -11.91
N LEU A 71 -12.75 -7.20 -11.06
CA LEU A 71 -12.44 -6.49 -9.81
C LEU A 71 -11.27 -7.17 -9.05
N THR A 72 -11.18 -8.49 -9.15
CA THR A 72 -10.15 -9.36 -8.60
C THR A 72 -8.74 -9.15 -9.17
N ALA A 73 -8.59 -8.69 -10.42
CA ALA A 73 -7.29 -8.39 -11.03
C ALA A 73 -6.81 -6.95 -10.72
N VAL A 74 -7.75 -6.02 -10.54
CA VAL A 74 -7.49 -4.58 -10.30
C VAL A 74 -7.43 -4.23 -8.80
N ALA A 75 -8.11 -5.00 -7.94
CA ALA A 75 -7.93 -4.96 -6.48
C ALA A 75 -6.57 -5.58 -6.11
N ASN A 76 -5.50 -4.88 -6.49
CA ASN A 76 -4.17 -5.14 -5.98
C ASN A 76 -4.08 -4.44 -4.62
N PRO A 77 -3.69 -5.13 -3.55
CA PRO A 77 -3.54 -4.56 -2.23
C PRO A 77 -2.79 -3.18 -2.18
N THR A 78 -1.91 -2.89 -3.16
CA THR A 78 -1.30 -1.56 -3.36
C THR A 78 -2.29 -0.40 -3.53
N SER A 79 -3.55 -0.65 -3.90
CA SER A 79 -4.60 0.37 -3.99
C SER A 79 -4.98 0.95 -2.62
N GLN A 80 -4.60 0.30 -1.51
CA GLN A 80 -4.72 0.89 -0.17
C GLN A 80 -3.81 2.12 0.01
N MET A 81 -2.82 2.33 -0.86
CA MET A 81 -2.05 3.58 -0.88
C MET A 81 -2.92 4.78 -1.25
N SER A 82 -3.87 4.63 -2.19
CA SER A 82 -4.83 5.68 -2.54
C SER A 82 -5.74 6.04 -1.34
N VAL A 83 -6.22 5.03 -0.62
CA VAL A 83 -6.98 5.22 0.63
C VAL A 83 -6.17 6.04 1.63
N ILE A 84 -4.93 5.63 1.89
CA ILE A 84 -4.05 6.31 2.84
C ILE A 84 -3.75 7.73 2.38
N GLY A 85 -3.50 7.96 1.09
CA GLY A 85 -3.26 9.29 0.55
C GLY A 85 -4.43 10.25 0.75
N ASN A 86 -5.65 9.78 0.51
CA ASN A 86 -6.85 10.57 0.78
C ASN A 86 -7.03 10.88 2.27
N LEU A 87 -6.84 9.90 3.15
CA LEU A 87 -6.99 10.11 4.60
C LEU A 87 -5.88 11.03 5.16
N VAL A 88 -4.64 10.88 4.69
CA VAL A 88 -3.53 11.79 5.06
C VAL A 88 -3.76 13.20 4.54
N GLY A 89 -4.25 13.34 3.30
CA GLY A 89 -4.66 14.62 2.72
C GLY A 89 -5.77 15.28 3.52
N SER A 90 -6.76 14.49 3.96
CA SER A 90 -7.84 14.92 4.85
C SER A 90 -7.32 15.44 6.19
N THR A 91 -6.40 14.73 6.84
CA THR A 91 -5.78 15.19 8.10
C THR A 91 -5.12 16.56 7.93
N ALA A 92 -4.35 16.74 6.85
CA ALA A 92 -3.70 18.01 6.57
C ALA A 92 -4.69 19.13 6.24
N ALA A 93 -5.76 18.85 5.47
CA ALA A 93 -6.84 19.81 5.20
C ALA A 93 -7.55 20.26 6.48
N ALA A 94 -7.85 19.32 7.38
CA ALA A 94 -8.50 19.61 8.65
C ALA A 94 -7.63 20.52 9.54
N ARG A 95 -6.32 20.26 9.62
CA ARG A 95 -5.36 21.08 10.38
C ARG A 95 -5.24 22.52 9.85
N MET A 96 -5.43 22.73 8.54
CA MET A 96 -5.48 24.08 7.95
C MET A 96 -6.82 24.81 8.20
N GLY A 97 -7.81 24.15 8.81
CA GLY A 97 -9.16 24.70 9.00
C GLY A 97 -10.10 24.51 7.80
N TRP A 98 -9.72 23.71 6.81
CA TRP A 98 -10.52 23.43 5.61
C TRP A 98 -11.39 22.18 5.83
N SER A 99 -12.40 22.31 6.69
CA SER A 99 -13.27 21.20 7.12
C SER A 99 -13.99 20.50 5.96
N GLU A 100 -14.53 21.27 5.01
CA GLU A 100 -15.28 20.72 3.87
C GLU A 100 -14.39 19.87 2.95
N THR A 101 -13.19 20.37 2.63
CA THR A 101 -12.23 19.63 1.80
C THR A 101 -11.72 18.40 2.52
N ALA A 102 -11.49 18.50 3.83
CA ALA A 102 -11.14 17.34 4.65
C ALA A 102 -12.25 16.28 4.61
N MET A 103 -13.52 16.67 4.77
CA MET A 103 -14.66 15.75 4.69
C MET A 103 -14.76 15.05 3.33
N ILE A 104 -14.56 15.77 2.21
CA ILE A 104 -14.57 15.17 0.87
C ILE A 104 -13.50 14.09 0.73
N LEU A 105 -12.25 14.40 1.10
CA LEU A 105 -11.13 13.47 1.02
C LEU A 105 -11.32 12.28 1.97
N PHE A 106 -11.82 12.53 3.18
CA PHE A 106 -12.15 11.48 4.15
C PHE A 106 -13.21 10.52 3.61
N SER A 107 -14.31 11.03 3.08
CA SER A 107 -15.40 10.23 2.51
C SER A 107 -14.90 9.39 1.33
N LEU A 108 -14.11 9.97 0.43
CA LEU A 108 -13.53 9.25 -0.71
C LEU A 108 -12.64 8.09 -0.23
N GLY A 109 -11.74 8.38 0.72
CA GLY A 109 -10.85 7.38 1.31
C GLY A 109 -11.61 6.24 1.99
N MET A 110 -12.65 6.54 2.78
CA MET A 110 -13.43 5.55 3.52
C MET A 110 -14.30 4.66 2.62
N VAL A 111 -14.93 5.23 1.59
CA VAL A 111 -15.70 4.45 0.60
C VAL A 111 -14.75 3.52 -0.16
N HIS A 112 -13.59 4.04 -0.59
CA HIS A 112 -12.57 3.22 -1.26
C HIS A 112 -12.07 2.10 -0.35
N TYR A 113 -11.80 2.40 0.92
CA TYR A 113 -11.39 1.42 1.91
C TYR A 113 -12.40 0.28 2.03
N LEU A 114 -13.70 0.59 2.15
CA LEU A 114 -14.73 -0.42 2.32
C LEU A 114 -14.80 -1.38 1.10
N VAL A 115 -14.75 -0.82 -0.11
CA VAL A 115 -14.73 -1.61 -1.35
C VAL A 115 -13.51 -2.53 -1.40
N LEU A 116 -12.31 -2.01 -1.08
CA LEU A 116 -11.08 -2.80 -1.06
C LEU A 116 -11.09 -3.85 0.05
N PHE A 117 -11.60 -3.50 1.22
CA PHE A 117 -11.72 -4.42 2.35
C PHE A 117 -12.55 -5.64 1.99
N VAL A 118 -13.77 -5.43 1.47
CA VAL A 118 -14.67 -6.53 1.09
C VAL A 118 -14.09 -7.37 -0.04
N THR A 119 -13.60 -6.73 -1.11
CA THR A 119 -13.08 -7.43 -2.30
C THR A 119 -11.84 -8.27 -2.00
N LEU A 120 -10.89 -7.71 -1.23
CA LEU A 120 -9.69 -8.46 -0.85
C LEU A 120 -10.02 -9.56 0.16
N TYR A 121 -10.94 -9.32 1.11
CA TYR A 121 -11.38 -10.34 2.06
C TYR A 121 -12.03 -11.54 1.36
N GLN A 122 -12.88 -11.30 0.35
CA GLN A 122 -13.48 -12.36 -0.45
C GLN A 122 -12.42 -13.13 -1.26
N ARG A 123 -11.44 -12.43 -1.85
CA ARG A 123 -10.35 -13.05 -2.61
C ARG A 123 -9.46 -13.95 -1.74
N LEU A 124 -9.30 -13.63 -0.47
CA LEU A 124 -8.55 -14.45 0.49
C LEU A 124 -9.25 -15.76 0.86
N SER A 125 -10.58 -15.75 0.83
CA SER A 125 -11.40 -16.93 1.11
C SER A 125 -11.55 -17.86 -0.11
N GLY A 126 -11.33 -17.36 -1.34
CA GLY A 126 -11.31 -18.15 -2.56
C GLY A 126 -9.96 -18.85 -2.78
N SER A 127 -9.97 -20.03 -3.40
CA SER A 127 -8.83 -20.95 -3.59
C SER A 127 -7.57 -20.39 -4.28
N ASP A 128 -7.60 -19.14 -4.78
CA ASP A 128 -6.45 -18.44 -5.37
C ASP A 128 -5.56 -17.85 -4.27
N LYS A 129 -4.69 -18.70 -3.72
CA LYS A 129 -3.67 -18.30 -2.74
C LYS A 129 -2.84 -17.16 -3.30
N LEU A 130 -3.05 -15.95 -2.77
CA LEU A 130 -2.26 -14.76 -3.09
C LEU A 130 -0.75 -15.09 -3.04
N PRO A 131 0.04 -14.70 -4.05
CA PRO A 131 1.48 -14.92 -4.08
C PRO A 131 2.13 -14.46 -2.78
N ALA A 132 3.18 -15.17 -2.34
CA ALA A 132 3.89 -14.87 -1.10
C ALA A 132 4.39 -13.42 -0.98
N MET A 133 4.56 -12.73 -2.12
CA MET A 133 4.94 -11.32 -2.22
C MET A 133 3.87 -10.33 -1.74
N LEU A 134 2.58 -10.67 -1.73
CA LEU A 134 1.50 -9.72 -1.39
C LEU A 134 1.11 -9.75 0.10
N ARG A 135 1.76 -10.58 0.92
CA ARG A 135 1.51 -10.66 2.37
C ARG A 135 1.86 -9.40 3.17
N PRO A 136 2.84 -8.56 2.78
CA PRO A 136 3.06 -7.29 3.45
C PRO A 136 1.82 -6.39 3.48
N VAL A 137 0.91 -6.59 2.53
CA VAL A 137 -0.24 -5.71 2.37
C VAL A 137 -1.39 -6.04 3.31
N PHE A 138 -1.35 -7.19 4.00
CA PHE A 138 -2.28 -7.41 5.10
C PHE A 138 -2.16 -6.33 6.18
N PHE A 139 -0.97 -5.76 6.35
CA PHE A 139 -0.72 -4.74 7.36
C PHE A 139 -1.34 -3.39 6.99
N LEU A 140 -1.55 -3.12 5.69
CA LEU A 140 -2.22 -1.91 5.25
C LEU A 140 -3.74 -1.94 5.59
N PHE A 141 -4.34 -3.12 5.85
CA PHE A 141 -5.75 -3.21 6.26
C PHE A 141 -6.03 -2.54 7.61
N PHE A 142 -5.12 -2.65 8.59
CA PHE A 142 -5.31 -1.94 9.86
C PHE A 142 -4.74 -0.52 9.80
N ALA A 143 -3.80 -0.25 8.89
CA ALA A 143 -3.30 1.12 8.69
C ALA A 143 -4.42 2.08 8.30
N ALA A 144 -5.25 1.72 7.32
CA ALA A 144 -6.33 2.58 6.83
C ALA A 144 -7.30 3.07 7.93
N PRO A 145 -7.92 2.19 8.76
CA PRO A 145 -8.76 2.66 9.87
C PRO A 145 -7.98 3.44 10.93
N GLY A 146 -6.69 3.15 11.13
CA GLY A 146 -5.82 3.94 12.01
C GLY A 146 -5.63 5.38 11.51
N VAL A 147 -5.30 5.55 10.22
CA VAL A 147 -5.19 6.89 9.60
C VAL A 147 -6.56 7.58 9.59
N ALA A 148 -7.65 6.85 9.33
CA ALA A 148 -8.99 7.40 9.36
C ALA A 148 -9.37 7.93 10.75
N SER A 149 -8.99 7.22 11.82
CA SER A 149 -9.19 7.69 13.19
C SER A 149 -8.49 9.03 13.44
N LEU A 150 -7.25 9.18 12.97
CA LEU A 150 -6.46 10.41 13.11
C LEU A 150 -7.04 11.56 12.27
N ALA A 151 -7.46 11.24 11.04
CA ALA A 151 -8.11 12.19 10.14
C ALA A 151 -9.42 12.71 10.73
N TRP A 152 -10.26 11.81 11.25
CA TRP A 152 -11.51 12.19 11.89
C TRP A 152 -11.29 13.00 13.17
N GLY A 153 -10.33 12.61 14.02
CA GLY A 153 -9.95 13.39 15.20
C GLY A 153 -9.52 14.82 14.83
N SER A 154 -8.83 14.98 13.70
CA SER A 154 -8.44 16.29 13.18
C SER A 154 -9.63 17.09 12.63
N ILE A 155 -10.61 16.44 11.98
CA ILE A 155 -11.84 17.08 11.47
C ILE A 155 -12.74 17.53 12.62
N SER A 156 -12.98 16.66 13.60
CA SER A 156 -13.81 16.96 14.77
C SER A 156 -13.13 17.89 15.77
N GLY A 157 -11.81 18.07 15.67
CA GLY A 157 -10.99 18.81 16.63
C GLY A 157 -10.86 18.13 18.00
N LYS A 158 -11.39 16.93 18.16
CA LYS A 158 -11.35 16.08 19.37
C LYS A 158 -11.38 14.61 18.98
N PHE A 159 -10.83 13.75 19.84
CA PHE A 159 -10.86 12.30 19.64
C PHE A 159 -12.21 11.71 20.09
N ASP A 160 -13.25 12.01 19.31
CA ASP A 160 -14.65 11.68 19.58
C ASP A 160 -14.97 10.16 19.44
N THR A 161 -16.23 9.80 19.59
CA THR A 161 -16.70 8.41 19.50
C THR A 161 -16.38 7.77 18.15
N THR A 162 -16.47 8.52 17.05
CA THR A 162 -16.22 7.99 15.70
C THR A 162 -14.72 7.70 15.51
N ALA A 163 -13.85 8.60 15.99
CA ALA A 163 -12.41 8.33 16.03
C ALA A 163 -12.11 7.07 16.87
N LYS A 164 -12.71 6.95 18.07
CA LYS A 164 -12.57 5.77 18.92
C LYS A 164 -13.02 4.49 18.22
N MET A 165 -14.15 4.50 17.51
CA MET A 165 -14.64 3.35 16.75
C MET A 165 -13.63 2.89 15.68
N LEU A 166 -13.07 3.83 14.93
CA LEU A 166 -12.06 3.54 13.90
C LEU A 166 -10.74 3.04 14.50
N PHE A 167 -10.31 3.63 15.63
CA PHE A 167 -9.14 3.17 16.39
C PHE A 167 -9.30 1.73 16.86
N PHE A 168 -10.42 1.39 17.52
CA PHE A 168 -10.66 0.02 17.98
C PHE A 168 -10.77 -0.98 16.83
N LEU A 169 -11.34 -0.57 15.69
CA LEU A 169 -11.34 -1.39 14.48
C LEU A 169 -9.90 -1.69 14.01
N SER A 170 -9.02 -0.67 14.02
CA SER A 170 -7.60 -0.85 13.69
C SER A 170 -6.89 -1.80 14.66
N VAL A 171 -7.06 -1.62 15.97
CA VAL A 171 -6.50 -2.51 17.01
C VAL A 171 -6.99 -3.95 16.84
N PHE A 172 -8.28 -4.14 16.56
CA PHE A 172 -8.85 -5.47 16.33
C PHE A 172 -8.23 -6.16 15.11
N LEU A 173 -8.11 -5.45 13.98
CA LEU A 173 -7.49 -5.99 12.77
C LEU A 173 -6.00 -6.30 12.98
N PHE A 174 -5.29 -5.44 13.70
CA PHE A 174 -3.90 -5.68 14.09
C PHE A 174 -3.77 -6.95 14.93
N MET A 175 -4.58 -7.10 15.99
CA MET A 175 -4.54 -8.28 16.86
C MET A 175 -4.91 -9.56 16.09
N SER A 176 -5.90 -9.50 15.20
CA SER A 176 -6.29 -10.63 14.34
C SER A 176 -5.13 -11.11 13.45
N LEU A 177 -4.34 -10.18 12.92
CA LEU A 177 -3.14 -10.48 12.14
C LEU A 177 -2.03 -11.09 12.99
N VAL A 178 -1.75 -10.50 14.16
CA VAL A 178 -0.69 -10.95 15.08
C VAL A 178 -0.96 -12.37 15.58
N CYS A 179 -2.24 -12.70 15.84
CA CYS A 179 -2.66 -14.05 16.23
C CYS A 179 -2.51 -15.11 15.12
N ARG A 180 -2.20 -14.73 13.87
CA ARG A 180 -2.00 -15.65 12.74
C ARG A 180 -0.56 -15.60 12.19
N PRO A 181 0.46 -15.92 13.00
CA PRO A 181 1.87 -15.80 12.60
C PRO A 181 2.25 -16.76 11.45
N LEU A 182 1.49 -17.84 11.27
CA LEU A 182 1.70 -18.83 10.20
C LEU A 182 1.56 -18.23 8.79
N LEU A 183 0.76 -17.17 8.63
CA LEU A 183 0.63 -16.44 7.36
C LEU A 183 1.95 -15.76 6.97
N PHE A 184 2.70 -15.28 7.97
CA PHE A 184 3.92 -14.49 7.78
C PHE A 184 5.19 -15.32 7.83
N LYS A 185 5.17 -16.54 8.40
CA LYS A 185 6.33 -17.43 8.54
C LYS A 185 7.11 -17.67 7.24
N LYS A 186 6.42 -17.82 6.10
CA LYS A 186 7.08 -18.02 4.78
C LYS A 186 7.52 -16.70 4.12
N ALA A 187 6.92 -15.55 4.48
CA ALA A 187 7.31 -14.24 3.98
C ALA A 187 8.48 -13.63 4.77
N MET A 188 8.59 -13.94 6.06
CA MET A 188 9.68 -13.49 6.93
C MET A 188 10.94 -14.38 6.86
N ARG A 189 10.99 -15.38 5.97
CA ARG A 189 12.12 -16.34 5.88
C ARG A 189 13.36 -15.76 5.22
N ARG A 190 13.23 -14.73 4.38
CA ARG A 190 14.35 -13.97 3.81
C ARG A 190 14.07 -12.49 4.01
N PHE A 191 15.07 -11.76 4.48
CA PHE A 191 15.01 -10.32 4.56
C PHE A 191 14.81 -9.74 3.15
N ASN A 192 13.86 -8.80 3.01
CA ASN A 192 13.56 -8.11 1.77
C ASN A 192 13.22 -6.65 2.09
N VAL A 193 13.56 -5.71 1.20
CA VAL A 193 13.23 -4.28 1.31
C VAL A 193 11.73 -4.07 1.58
N THR A 194 10.86 -4.97 1.08
CA THR A 194 9.41 -4.90 1.31
C THR A 194 9.00 -4.95 2.79
N TRP A 195 9.90 -5.34 3.72
CA TRP A 195 9.62 -5.30 5.16
C TRP A 195 9.45 -3.88 5.70
N TRP A 196 9.94 -2.86 5.01
CA TRP A 196 9.66 -1.46 5.35
C TRP A 196 8.17 -1.10 5.31
N ALA A 197 7.36 -1.86 4.55
CA ALA A 197 5.91 -1.70 4.55
C ALA A 197 5.24 -2.04 5.90
N TYR A 198 5.94 -2.71 6.83
CA TYR A 198 5.42 -3.02 8.17
C TYR A 198 5.56 -1.85 9.15
N SER A 199 6.55 -0.98 8.96
CA SER A 199 6.84 0.13 9.89
C SER A 199 5.69 1.14 9.90
N PHE A 200 5.28 1.61 8.71
CA PHE A 200 4.24 2.65 8.59
C PHE A 200 2.90 2.29 9.28
N PRO A 201 2.27 1.13 9.04
CA PRO A 201 1.03 0.74 9.71
C PRO A 201 1.15 0.70 11.24
N ILE A 202 2.25 0.17 11.77
CA ILE A 202 2.47 0.05 13.21
C ILE A 202 2.68 1.44 13.83
N THR A 203 3.40 2.33 13.15
CA THR A 203 3.59 3.71 13.60
C THR A 203 2.26 4.47 13.63
N VAL A 204 1.43 4.36 12.59
CA VAL A 204 0.10 4.99 12.58
C VAL A 204 -0.76 4.49 13.75
N LEU A 205 -0.75 3.18 14.00
CA LEU A 205 -1.49 2.60 15.12
C LEU A 205 -0.99 3.11 16.48
N ALA A 206 0.33 3.28 16.64
CA ALA A 206 0.92 3.85 17.85
C ALA A 206 0.55 5.33 18.04
N ILE A 207 0.52 6.13 16.96
CA ILE A 207 0.07 7.53 17.01
C ILE A 207 -1.40 7.59 17.41
N ALA A 208 -2.27 6.78 16.80
CA ALA A 208 -3.69 6.73 17.16
C ALA A 208 -3.92 6.28 18.62
N ALA A 209 -3.08 5.38 19.14
CA ALA A 209 -3.12 4.99 20.55
C ALA A 209 -2.67 6.12 21.49
N THR A 210 -1.77 6.99 21.04
CA THR A 210 -1.32 8.17 21.80
C THR A 210 -2.45 9.18 21.94
N GLU A 211 -3.10 9.53 20.83
CA GLU A 211 -4.29 10.41 20.82
C GLU A 211 -5.43 9.86 21.70
N TYR A 212 -5.65 8.54 21.65
CA TYR A 212 -6.62 7.87 22.50
C TYR A 212 -6.27 7.95 24.00
N ALA A 213 -4.99 7.78 24.35
CA ALA A 213 -4.52 7.88 25.73
C ALA A 213 -4.65 9.31 26.29
N GLU A 214 -4.32 10.32 25.48
CA GLU A 214 -4.47 11.72 25.86
C GLU A 214 -5.94 12.13 26.11
N GLU A 215 -6.87 11.57 25.33
CA GLU A 215 -8.31 11.82 25.48
C GLU A 215 -8.90 11.13 26.71
N VAL A 216 -8.61 9.83 26.91
CA VAL A 216 -9.23 9.03 27.98
C VAL A 216 -8.52 9.20 29.33
N LYS A 217 -7.22 9.53 29.33
CA LYS A 217 -6.38 9.70 30.53
C LYS A 217 -6.50 8.55 31.54
N GLY A 218 -6.63 7.33 31.02
CA GLY A 218 -6.83 6.12 31.80
C GLY A 218 -5.60 5.22 31.76
N LYS A 219 -5.28 4.57 32.90
CA LYS A 219 -4.12 3.67 33.02
C LYS A 219 -4.05 2.59 31.94
N ILE A 220 -5.20 2.05 31.53
CA ILE A 220 -5.29 1.02 30.48
C ILE A 220 -4.89 1.60 29.12
N ALA A 221 -5.30 2.84 28.83
CA ALA A 221 -4.96 3.52 27.58
C ALA A 221 -3.46 3.86 27.54
N ASP A 222 -2.89 4.30 28.66
CA ASP A 222 -1.45 4.58 28.76
C ASP A 222 -0.60 3.32 28.54
N VAL A 223 -1.01 2.18 29.14
CA VAL A 223 -0.33 0.89 28.93
C VAL A 223 -0.43 0.45 27.47
N LEU A 224 -1.62 0.58 26.85
CA LEU A 224 -1.82 0.24 25.44
C LEU A 224 -0.94 1.10 24.52
N MET A 225 -0.91 2.41 24.75
CA MET A 225 -0.03 3.35 24.05
C MET A 225 1.43 2.93 24.18
N LEU A 226 1.91 2.66 25.40
CA LEU A 226 3.30 2.27 25.64
C LEU A 226 3.68 0.97 24.92
N ILE A 227 2.79 -0.03 24.93
CA ILE A 227 3.00 -1.30 24.22
C ILE A 227 3.10 -1.07 22.71
N LEU A 228 2.17 -0.31 22.12
CA LEU A 228 2.17 -0.07 20.68
C LEU A 228 3.35 0.81 20.23
N ALA A 229 3.71 1.83 21.01
CA ALA A 229 4.86 2.69 20.75
C ALA A 229 6.18 1.92 20.86
N SER A 230 6.34 1.09 21.89
CA SER A 230 7.54 0.25 22.05
C SER A 230 7.67 -0.78 20.92
N MET A 231 6.58 -1.40 20.48
CA MET A 231 6.58 -2.28 19.31
C MET A 231 6.98 -1.52 18.03
N SER A 232 6.43 -0.32 17.79
CA SER A 232 6.79 0.51 16.63
C SER A 232 8.29 0.84 16.61
N MET A 233 8.84 1.24 17.75
CA MET A 233 10.27 1.55 17.90
C MET A 233 11.13 0.32 17.66
N LEU A 234 10.78 -0.83 18.24
CA LEU A 234 11.52 -2.07 18.08
C LEU A 234 11.55 -2.53 16.62
N VAL A 235 10.40 -2.49 15.92
CA VAL A 235 10.30 -2.88 14.51
C VAL A 235 11.16 -1.96 13.65
N THR A 236 11.03 -0.66 13.82
CA THR A 236 11.76 0.33 13.02
C THR A 236 13.28 0.23 13.27
N PHE A 237 13.69 0.12 14.53
CA PHE A 237 15.10 -0.07 14.91
C PHE A 237 15.68 -1.35 14.31
N SER A 238 14.94 -2.46 14.40
CA SER A 238 15.35 -3.74 13.81
C SER A 238 15.50 -3.64 12.29
N LEU A 239 14.59 -2.95 11.60
CA LEU A 239 14.67 -2.75 10.16
C LEU A 239 15.87 -1.89 9.76
N VAL A 240 16.16 -0.81 10.51
CA VAL A 240 17.33 0.04 10.28
C VAL A 240 18.61 -0.79 10.42
N ILE A 241 18.75 -1.53 11.53
CA ILE A 241 19.89 -2.42 11.77
C ILE A 241 20.04 -3.43 10.63
N LEU A 242 18.98 -4.17 10.30
CA LEU A 242 19.03 -5.19 9.24
C LEU A 242 19.38 -4.58 7.88
N THR A 243 18.91 -3.37 7.60
CA THR A 243 19.23 -2.65 6.35
C THR A 243 20.70 -2.23 6.31
N LEU A 244 21.24 -1.72 7.44
CA LEU A 244 22.65 -1.34 7.55
C LEU A 244 23.59 -2.54 7.39
N PHE A 245 23.26 -3.67 8.02
CA PHE A 245 24.05 -4.90 7.91
C PHE A 245 23.94 -5.59 6.53
N ASN A 246 22.88 -5.31 5.76
CA ASN A 246 22.65 -5.88 4.42
C ASN A 246 22.73 -4.82 3.31
N SER A 247 23.66 -3.86 3.41
CA SER A 247 23.85 -2.76 2.45
C SER A 247 24.08 -3.21 0.99
N LYS A 248 24.58 -4.44 0.77
CA LYS A 248 24.73 -5.05 -0.57
C LYS A 248 23.40 -5.27 -1.31
N MET A 249 22.26 -5.17 -0.63
CA MET A 249 20.92 -5.36 -1.21
C MET A 249 20.34 -4.11 -1.89
N LEU A 250 20.95 -2.93 -1.68
CA LEU A 250 20.55 -1.67 -2.32
C LEU A 250 21.19 -1.47 -3.71
N LEU A 251 22.04 -2.41 -4.15
CA LEU A 251 22.68 -2.37 -5.46
C LEU A 251 21.75 -3.00 -6.52
N PRO A 252 21.66 -2.45 -7.75
CA PRO A 252 20.66 -2.82 -8.76
C PRO A 252 20.77 -4.25 -9.31
N ASP A 253 21.81 -5.01 -8.96
CA ASP A 253 22.13 -6.30 -9.58
C ASP A 253 21.13 -7.43 -9.28
N ASN A 254 20.16 -7.21 -8.38
CA ASN A 254 19.13 -8.19 -8.00
C ASN A 254 17.73 -7.88 -8.56
N ASP A 255 17.61 -6.96 -9.50
CA ASP A 255 16.34 -6.69 -10.18
C ASP A 255 16.01 -7.84 -11.16
N PRO A 256 14.91 -8.60 -10.94
CA PRO A 256 14.50 -9.67 -11.87
C PRO A 256 14.06 -9.14 -13.24
N PHE A 257 13.95 -7.82 -13.40
CA PHE A 257 13.66 -7.15 -14.68
C PHE A 257 14.91 -6.91 -15.53
N PHE A 258 16.10 -6.82 -14.93
CA PHE A 258 17.36 -6.64 -15.67
C PHE A 258 17.86 -7.96 -16.28
N SER A 259 17.63 -9.09 -15.61
CA SER A 259 18.03 -10.40 -16.11
C SER A 259 17.27 -10.87 -17.36
N SER A 260 16.13 -10.25 -17.69
CA SER A 260 15.38 -10.54 -18.94
C SER A 260 15.87 -9.73 -20.15
N SER A 261 16.75 -8.74 -19.97
CA SER A 261 17.22 -7.87 -21.06
C SER A 261 18.58 -8.29 -21.63
N ALA A 262 19.21 -9.32 -21.08
CA ALA A 262 20.40 -9.94 -21.66
C ALA A 262 19.98 -10.75 -22.88
N VAL A 263 20.04 -10.08 -24.03
CA VAL A 263 20.02 -10.64 -25.39
C VAL A 263 20.80 -11.96 -25.41
N THR A 264 20.09 -13.08 -25.56
CA THR A 264 20.70 -14.32 -26.01
C THR A 264 21.16 -14.10 -27.45
N PRO A 265 22.45 -14.28 -27.79
CA PRO A 265 22.85 -14.33 -29.18
C PRO A 265 22.18 -15.55 -29.79
N VAL A 266 21.38 -15.32 -30.83
CA VAL A 266 20.79 -16.38 -31.67
C VAL A 266 21.93 -17.25 -32.21
N PRO A 267 21.99 -18.55 -31.92
CA PRO A 267 22.93 -19.43 -32.58
C PRO A 267 22.48 -19.62 -34.03
N HIS A 268 23.24 -19.10 -34.99
CA HIS A 268 23.13 -19.47 -36.39
C HIS A 268 23.60 -20.92 -36.57
N HIS A 269 22.68 -21.87 -36.37
CA HIS A 269 22.79 -23.20 -36.96
C HIS A 269 21.63 -23.39 -37.94
N LEU A 270 21.93 -23.22 -39.24
CA LEU A 270 21.08 -23.69 -40.30
C LEU A 270 20.88 -25.22 -40.15
N PRO A 271 19.65 -25.74 -40.14
CA PRO A 271 19.43 -27.15 -40.40
C PRO A 271 19.53 -27.39 -41.91
N THR A 272 20.56 -28.11 -42.32
CA THR A 272 20.66 -28.70 -43.66
C THR A 272 19.47 -29.63 -43.87
N ILE A 273 18.52 -29.24 -44.73
CA ILE A 273 17.42 -30.08 -45.16
C ILE A 273 18.00 -31.23 -45.99
N VAL A 274 18.18 -32.39 -45.37
CA VAL A 274 18.41 -33.65 -46.08
C VAL A 274 17.05 -34.17 -46.50
N THR A 275 16.69 -33.94 -47.77
CA THR A 275 15.56 -34.58 -48.44
C THR A 275 15.80 -36.09 -48.50
N ARG A 276 15.14 -36.84 -47.61
CA ARG A 276 15.05 -38.30 -47.73
C ARG A 276 13.72 -38.65 -48.41
N THR A 277 13.79 -38.92 -49.71
CA THR A 277 12.71 -39.50 -50.49
C THR A 277 12.47 -40.94 -50.04
N THR A 278 11.32 -41.21 -49.42
CA THR A 278 10.78 -42.56 -49.28
C THR A 278 9.69 -42.77 -50.32
N PRO A 279 9.77 -43.81 -51.17
CA PRO A 279 8.76 -44.07 -52.18
C PRO A 279 7.48 -44.66 -51.57
N LEU A 280 6.35 -44.23 -52.12
CA LEU A 280 5.01 -44.78 -51.89
C LEU A 280 4.99 -46.27 -52.23
N ASP A 281 4.69 -47.12 -51.24
CA ASP A 281 4.29 -48.50 -51.50
C ASP A 281 2.76 -48.61 -51.40
N ILE A 282 2.18 -48.85 -52.57
CA ILE A 282 0.76 -49.12 -52.78
C ILE A 282 0.59 -50.63 -52.61
N ARG A 283 -0.12 -51.06 -51.56
CA ARG A 283 -0.79 -52.37 -51.62
C ARG A 283 -2.13 -52.44 -50.88
N ARG A 284 -3.12 -52.65 -51.74
CA ARG A 284 -4.52 -53.06 -51.63
C ARG A 284 -4.85 -54.25 -50.70
N ASN A 285 -6.12 -54.22 -50.26
CA ASN A 285 -7.07 -55.32 -49.96
C ASN A 285 -6.82 -56.10 -48.65
N TYR A 286 -7.81 -56.45 -47.80
CA TYR A 286 -9.28 -56.57 -47.90
C TYR A 286 -9.95 -56.03 -46.64
#